data_AF-A0A3N9MVI5-F1
#
_entry.id   AF-A0A3N9MVI5-F1
#
_cell.length_a   1.000
_cell.length_b   1.000
_cell.length_c   1.000
_cell.angle_alpha   90.00
_cell.angle_beta   90.00
_cell.angle_gamma   90.00
#
_symmetry.space_group_name_H-M   'P 1'
#
loop_
_entity.id
_entity.type
_entity.pdbx_description
1 polymer ?
#
loop_
_entity_poly.entity_id
_entity_poly.type
_entity_poly.pdbx_seq_one_letter_code
_entity_poly.pdbx_strand_id
1 'polypeptide(L)'
;RRLFELEVPEIFDNIIEIVSVAREPGDRTKIAVRSHDKRIDPVGACVGMKGIRIQAVVRELNGEKIDIVHWSADPEIFIKRAMSPVTPLLVVAEDGSHRATVVVPDDQIQFAIGKRGQNVRLASEITGRQIDPIKESEYLAPEALSVDEIEELDEETRVQLKAAGFEQADDALDAGLEGLMRIEGMDEERAQKILDVLNTYFETIDTSSLTPEEEAPAEAESEESGPAADDDESNEVTAKS
;
A
#
# COMPACT_ATOMS: atom_id res chain seq x y z
N ARG A 1 -11.35 20.42 14.87
CA ARG A 1 -11.14 19.90 16.25
C ARG A 1 -12.24 20.34 17.21
N ARG A 2 -12.35 21.62 17.59
CA ARG A 2 -13.28 22.07 18.67
C ARG A 2 -14.76 21.82 18.34
N LEU A 3 -15.15 21.95 17.07
CA LEU A 3 -16.49 21.59 16.63
C LEU A 3 -16.83 20.10 16.85
N PHE A 4 -15.85 19.21 16.63
CA PHE A 4 -16.04 17.78 16.91
C PHE A 4 -16.11 17.49 18.41
N GLU A 5 -15.34 18.20 19.23
CA GLU A 5 -15.42 18.09 20.70
C GLU A 5 -16.79 18.53 21.24
N LEU A 6 -17.49 19.45 20.57
CA LEU A 6 -18.86 19.86 20.93
C LEU A 6 -19.93 18.91 20.38
N GLU A 7 -19.75 18.39 19.16
CA GLU A 7 -20.75 17.57 18.46
C GLU A 7 -20.71 16.08 18.86
N VAL A 8 -19.55 15.58 19.30
CA VAL A 8 -19.33 14.15 19.59
C VAL A 8 -19.01 13.99 21.08
N PRO A 9 -19.98 13.57 21.92
CA PRO A 9 -19.78 13.37 23.36
C PRO A 9 -18.60 12.44 23.68
N GLU A 10 -18.41 11.40 22.87
CA GLU A 10 -17.33 10.43 23.04
C GLU A 10 -15.94 11.07 22.89
N ILE A 11 -15.81 12.18 22.14
CA ILE A 11 -14.57 12.96 22.07
C ILE A 11 -14.41 13.86 23.31
N PHE A 12 -15.50 14.48 23.76
CA PHE A 12 -15.50 15.30 24.98
C PHE A 12 -15.11 14.48 26.22
N ASP A 13 -15.62 13.26 26.32
CA ASP A 13 -15.34 12.32 27.41
C ASP A 13 -13.97 11.61 27.28
N ASN A 14 -13.15 11.97 26.28
CA ASN A 14 -11.87 11.34 25.95
C ASN A 14 -11.94 9.82 25.71
N ILE A 15 -13.09 9.31 25.27
CA ILE A 15 -13.23 7.93 24.81
C ILE A 15 -12.64 7.80 23.41
N ILE A 16 -12.88 8.80 22.56
CA ILE A 16 -12.31 8.94 21.23
C ILE A 16 -11.30 10.10 21.23
N GLU A 17 -10.12 9.83 20.69
CA GLU A 17 -9.07 10.81 20.50
C GLU A 17 -8.98 11.21 19.02
N ILE A 18 -8.93 12.53 18.76
CA ILE A 18 -8.51 13.06 17.46
C ILE A 18 -6.98 13.12 17.47
N VAL A 19 -6.34 12.20 16.76
CA VAL A 19 -4.88 12.02 16.74
C VAL A 19 -4.20 13.06 15.87
N SER A 20 -4.71 13.28 14.66
CA SER A 20 -4.18 14.26 13.72
C SER A 20 -5.27 14.86 12.84
N VAL A 21 -5.00 16.07 12.34
CA VAL A 21 -5.90 16.84 11.48
C VAL A 21 -5.05 17.51 10.40
N ALA A 22 -5.37 17.25 9.14
CA ALA A 22 -4.85 17.97 7.98
C ALA A 22 -6.00 18.76 7.35
N ARG A 23 -5.81 20.07 7.13
CA ARG A 23 -6.93 20.96 6.78
C ARG A 23 -6.54 22.02 5.76
N GLU A 24 -7.31 22.05 4.68
CA GLU A 24 -7.39 23.16 3.74
C GLU A 24 -8.73 23.88 3.96
N PRO A 25 -8.74 25.02 4.70
CA PRO A 25 -9.97 25.65 5.16
C PRO A 25 -10.93 26.01 4.04
N GLY A 26 -12.21 25.67 4.24
CA GLY A 26 -13.29 25.95 3.29
C GLY A 26 -13.35 25.01 2.08
N ASP A 27 -12.41 24.06 1.96
CA ASP A 27 -12.43 23.06 0.89
C ASP A 27 -12.49 21.64 1.46
N ARG A 28 -11.42 21.18 2.12
CA ARG A 28 -11.34 19.80 2.60
C ARG A 28 -10.48 19.64 3.86
N THR A 29 -10.93 18.77 4.75
CA THR A 29 -10.22 18.34 5.95
C THR A 29 -10.17 16.82 6.01
N LYS A 30 -9.02 16.26 6.38
CA LYS A 30 -8.89 14.88 6.85
C LYS A 30 -8.66 14.87 8.35
N ILE A 31 -9.37 14.01 9.07
CA ILE A 31 -9.15 13.79 10.51
C ILE A 31 -8.93 12.30 10.79
N ALA A 32 -7.96 12.01 11.65
CA ALA A 32 -7.61 10.67 12.09
C ALA A 32 -8.04 10.51 13.54
N VAL A 33 -8.86 9.49 13.79
CA VAL A 33 -9.44 9.24 15.11
C VAL A 33 -9.10 7.82 15.57
N ARG A 34 -8.90 7.66 16.88
CA ARG A 34 -8.83 6.34 17.52
C ARG A 34 -9.74 6.30 18.75
N SER A 35 -10.20 5.12 19.10
CA SER A 35 -10.94 4.88 20.34
C SER A 35 -10.02 4.26 21.39
N HIS A 36 -10.13 4.71 22.64
CA HIS A 36 -9.55 4.05 23.80
C HIS A 36 -10.42 2.88 24.30
N ASP A 37 -11.69 2.81 23.87
CA ASP A 37 -12.58 1.67 24.11
C ASP A 37 -12.79 0.86 22.83
N LYS A 38 -12.35 -0.41 22.82
CA LYS A 38 -12.46 -1.32 21.67
C LYS A 38 -13.90 -1.61 21.25
N ARG A 39 -14.89 -1.33 22.11
CA ARG A 39 -16.33 -1.54 21.81
C ARG A 39 -16.93 -0.39 21.02
N ILE A 40 -16.21 0.72 20.87
CA ILE A 40 -16.71 1.95 20.24
C ILE A 40 -15.93 2.16 18.94
N ASP A 41 -16.66 2.21 17.83
CA ASP A 41 -16.12 2.62 16.54
C ASP A 41 -15.95 4.14 16.51
N PRO A 42 -14.71 4.65 16.41
CA PRO A 42 -14.48 6.09 16.45
C PRO A 42 -15.00 6.82 15.21
N VAL A 43 -14.98 6.19 14.03
CA VAL A 43 -15.49 6.83 12.80
C VAL A 43 -17.00 6.85 12.82
N GLY A 44 -17.64 5.72 13.12
CA GLY A 44 -19.10 5.64 13.25
C GLY A 44 -19.65 6.60 14.29
N ALA A 45 -18.94 6.77 15.41
CA ALA A 45 -19.26 7.80 16.38
C ALA A 45 -19.18 9.21 15.76
N CYS A 46 -18.05 9.60 15.16
CA CYS A 46 -17.92 10.94 14.59
C CYS A 46 -18.92 11.22 13.43
N VAL A 47 -19.28 10.20 12.65
CA VAL A 47 -20.25 10.32 11.56
C VAL A 47 -21.69 10.42 12.10
N GLY A 48 -22.03 9.60 13.10
CA GLY A 48 -23.37 9.50 13.65
C GLY A 48 -24.38 8.82 12.72
N MET A 49 -25.60 8.60 13.20
CA MET A 49 -26.66 7.97 12.39
C MET A 49 -26.88 8.74 11.09
N LYS A 50 -26.74 8.06 9.94
CA LYS A 50 -26.88 8.65 8.60
C LYS A 50 -26.01 9.91 8.38
N GLY A 51 -24.88 10.04 9.10
CA GLY A 51 -24.00 11.19 8.95
C GLY A 51 -24.47 12.47 9.65
N ILE A 52 -25.50 12.43 10.50
CA ILE A 52 -26.08 13.65 11.10
C ILE A 52 -25.01 14.50 11.82
N ARG A 53 -24.11 13.88 12.58
CA ARG A 53 -23.10 14.59 13.38
C ARG A 53 -22.04 15.24 12.49
N ILE A 54 -21.44 14.49 11.57
CA ILE A 54 -20.46 15.05 10.63
C ILE A 54 -21.09 16.16 9.76
N GLN A 55 -22.35 16.01 9.34
CA GLN A 55 -23.04 17.04 8.54
C GLN A 55 -23.33 18.33 9.33
N ALA A 56 -23.51 18.26 10.66
CA ALA A 56 -23.61 19.45 11.49
C ALA A 56 -22.29 20.24 11.47
N VAL A 57 -21.16 19.55 11.64
CA VAL A 57 -19.83 20.18 11.56
C VAL A 57 -19.52 20.73 10.17
N VAL A 58 -19.83 19.98 9.11
CA VAL A 58 -19.67 20.43 7.71
C VAL A 58 -20.45 21.72 7.46
N ARG A 59 -21.68 21.83 8.00
CA ARG A 59 -22.53 23.02 7.85
C ARG A 59 -21.93 24.23 8.56
N GLU A 60 -21.40 24.05 9.76
CA GLU A 60 -20.71 25.11 10.52
C GLU A 60 -19.42 25.57 9.82
N LEU A 61 -18.79 24.69 9.04
CA LEU A 61 -17.63 24.99 8.21
C LEU A 61 -17.98 25.43 6.78
N ASN A 62 -19.20 25.94 6.56
CA ASN A 62 -19.66 26.45 5.27
C ASN A 62 -19.54 25.44 4.11
N GLY A 63 -19.75 24.16 4.38
CA GLY A 63 -19.72 23.10 3.36
C GLY A 63 -18.33 22.50 3.10
N GLU A 64 -17.33 22.79 3.93
CA GLU A 64 -16.02 22.13 3.90
C GLU A 64 -16.19 20.60 3.96
N LYS A 65 -15.59 19.86 3.02
CA LYS A 65 -15.66 18.40 2.99
C LYS A 65 -14.78 17.80 4.08
N ILE A 66 -15.30 16.84 4.83
CA ILE A 66 -14.56 16.21 5.93
C ILE A 66 -14.47 14.70 5.68
N ASP A 67 -13.25 14.19 5.60
CA ASP A 67 -12.99 12.75 5.65
C ASP A 67 -12.53 12.36 7.05
N ILE A 68 -13.14 11.32 7.61
CA ILE A 68 -12.79 10.79 8.93
C ILE A 68 -12.25 9.38 8.73
N VAL A 69 -11.03 9.13 9.20
CA VAL A 69 -10.34 7.85 9.02
C VAL A 69 -9.91 7.27 10.36
N HIS A 70 -9.84 5.95 10.45
CA HIS A 70 -9.25 5.30 11.61
C HIS A 70 -7.74 5.53 11.62
N TRP A 71 -7.23 6.06 12.72
CA TRP A 71 -5.79 6.05 12.97
C TRP A 71 -5.29 4.61 13.18
N SER A 72 -4.07 4.33 12.75
CA SER A 72 -3.36 3.07 13.02
C SER A 72 -1.93 3.39 13.43
N ALA A 73 -1.37 2.56 14.31
CA ALA A 73 0.05 2.61 14.63
C ALA A 73 0.90 2.04 13.50
N ASP A 74 0.33 1.08 12.76
CA ASP A 74 0.90 0.54 11.53
C ASP A 74 0.81 1.61 10.42
N PRO A 75 1.96 2.07 9.87
CA PRO A 75 2.00 3.13 8.89
C PRO A 75 1.33 2.76 7.57
N GLU A 76 1.45 1.51 7.10
CA GLU A 76 0.85 1.07 5.84
C GLU A 76 -0.67 1.09 5.94
N ILE A 77 -1.21 0.55 7.04
CA ILE A 77 -2.65 0.57 7.32
C ILE A 77 -3.14 2.02 7.43
N PHE A 78 -2.37 2.89 8.10
CA PHE A 78 -2.79 4.27 8.29
C PHE A 78 -2.79 5.07 6.98
N ILE A 79 -1.73 4.94 6.18
CA ILE A 79 -1.63 5.57 4.85
C ILE A 79 -2.75 5.07 3.94
N LYS A 80 -2.99 3.75 3.89
CA LYS A 80 -4.08 3.17 3.09
C LYS A 80 -5.43 3.79 3.40
N ARG A 81 -5.72 4.02 4.69
CA ARG A 81 -6.96 4.69 5.13
C ARG A 81 -6.96 6.19 4.80
N ALA A 82 -5.83 6.88 4.96
CA ALA A 82 -5.69 8.30 4.69
C ALA A 82 -5.93 8.66 3.20
N MET A 83 -5.65 7.71 2.28
CA MET A 83 -5.85 7.85 0.84
C MET A 83 -7.31 7.91 0.38
N SER A 84 -8.27 7.62 1.27
CA SER A 84 -9.71 7.74 1.01
C SER A 84 -10.04 9.04 0.27
N PRO A 85 -10.79 9.00 -0.85
CA PRO A 85 -11.72 7.94 -1.25
C PRO A 85 -11.10 6.80 -2.06
N VAL A 86 -9.83 6.89 -2.44
CA VAL A 86 -9.15 5.81 -3.16
C VAL A 86 -8.69 4.76 -2.16
N THR A 87 -8.84 3.49 -2.53
CA THR A 87 -8.26 2.37 -1.78
C THR A 87 -7.02 1.90 -2.52
N PRO A 88 -5.80 2.18 -2.01
CA PRO A 88 -4.59 1.66 -2.60
C PRO A 88 -4.58 0.14 -2.69
N LEU A 89 -3.95 -0.37 -3.75
CA LEU A 89 -3.65 -1.78 -3.93
C LEU A 89 -2.57 -2.19 -2.94
N LEU A 90 -1.47 -1.44 -2.94
CA LEU A 90 -0.30 -1.65 -2.10
C LEU A 90 0.18 -0.33 -1.51
N VAL A 91 0.73 -0.39 -0.31
CA VAL A 91 1.48 0.70 0.31
C VAL A 91 2.82 0.14 0.72
N VAL A 92 3.90 0.75 0.22
CA VAL A 92 5.26 0.40 0.59
C VAL A 92 5.80 1.53 1.46
N ALA A 93 5.97 1.26 2.74
CA ALA A 93 6.44 2.23 3.72
C ALA A 93 7.64 1.67 4.48
N GLU A 94 8.85 2.03 4.06
CA GLU A 94 10.07 1.59 4.73
C GLU A 94 10.19 2.18 6.15
N ASP A 95 10.75 1.37 7.04
CA ASP A 95 11.08 1.77 8.41
C ASP A 95 12.19 2.82 8.40
N GLY A 96 11.95 3.94 9.08
CA GLY A 96 12.89 5.07 9.15
C GLY A 96 12.85 6.03 7.95
N SER A 97 12.22 5.65 6.84
CA SER A 97 11.96 6.58 5.73
C SER A 97 10.77 7.49 6.05
N HIS A 98 10.88 8.77 5.72
CA HIS A 98 9.75 9.71 5.76
C HIS A 98 8.87 9.63 4.51
N ARG A 99 9.19 8.74 3.56
CA ARG A 99 8.44 8.53 2.32
C ARG A 99 7.62 7.24 2.37
N ALA A 100 6.56 7.20 1.57
CA ALA A 100 5.79 6.00 1.31
C ALA A 100 5.31 6.02 -0.15
N THR A 101 5.51 4.90 -0.84
CA THR A 101 5.01 4.68 -2.20
C THR A 101 3.63 4.04 -2.12
N VAL A 102 2.68 4.57 -2.87
CA VAL A 102 1.29 4.09 -2.85
C VAL A 102 0.87 3.68 -4.24
N VAL A 103 0.66 2.38 -4.43
CA VAL A 103 0.22 1.83 -5.71
C VAL A 103 -1.30 1.90 -5.79
N VAL A 104 -1.81 2.51 -6.84
CA VAL A 104 -3.25 2.64 -7.10
C VAL A 104 -3.60 2.15 -8.50
N PRO A 105 -4.84 1.70 -8.74
CA PRO A 105 -5.29 1.38 -10.08
C PRO A 105 -5.07 2.56 -11.03
N ASP A 106 -4.68 2.26 -12.27
CA ASP A 106 -4.36 3.26 -13.30
C ASP A 106 -5.48 4.28 -13.54
N ASP A 107 -6.72 3.82 -13.49
CA ASP A 107 -7.93 4.65 -13.66
C ASP A 107 -8.22 5.53 -12.44
N GLN A 108 -7.63 5.21 -11.28
CA GLN A 108 -7.83 5.92 -10.01
C GLN A 108 -6.71 6.90 -9.65
N ILE A 109 -5.61 6.95 -10.40
CA ILE A 109 -4.46 7.82 -10.11
C ILE A 109 -4.85 9.30 -9.93
N GLN A 110 -5.77 9.79 -10.75
CA GLN A 110 -6.23 11.18 -10.67
C GLN A 110 -7.02 11.47 -9.39
N PHE A 111 -7.81 10.50 -8.91
CA PHE A 111 -8.53 10.60 -7.64
C PHE A 111 -7.58 10.47 -6.45
N ALA A 112 -6.55 9.63 -6.58
CA ALA A 112 -5.52 9.44 -5.56
C ALA A 112 -4.75 10.75 -5.33
N ILE A 113 -4.29 11.40 -6.41
CA ILE A 113 -3.65 12.73 -6.37
C ILE A 113 -4.64 13.79 -5.86
N GLY A 114 -5.85 13.78 -6.41
CA GLY A 114 -6.89 14.76 -6.13
C GLY A 114 -6.65 16.10 -6.84
N LYS A 115 -7.65 16.99 -6.78
CA LYS A 115 -7.59 18.31 -7.42
C LYS A 115 -6.38 19.09 -6.92
N ARG A 116 -5.44 19.44 -7.81
CA ARG A 116 -4.18 20.14 -7.47
C ARG A 116 -3.36 19.41 -6.38
N GLY A 117 -3.40 18.07 -6.35
CA GLY A 117 -2.66 17.28 -5.35
C GLY A 117 -3.23 17.35 -3.92
N GLN A 118 -4.44 17.88 -3.74
CA GLN A 118 -5.02 18.07 -2.42
C GLN A 118 -5.15 16.77 -1.61
N ASN A 119 -5.53 15.66 -2.24
CA ASN A 119 -5.76 14.42 -1.50
C ASN A 119 -4.45 13.86 -0.94
N VAL A 120 -3.40 13.77 -1.78
CA VAL A 120 -2.06 13.35 -1.37
C VAL A 120 -1.47 14.28 -0.33
N ARG A 121 -1.64 15.61 -0.48
CA ARG A 121 -1.13 16.59 0.50
C ARG A 121 -1.76 16.40 1.87
N LEU A 122 -3.10 16.30 1.93
CA LEU A 122 -3.82 16.08 3.17
C LEU A 122 -3.49 14.71 3.77
N ALA A 123 -3.34 13.66 2.95
CA ALA A 123 -2.93 12.34 3.40
C ALA A 123 -1.49 12.35 3.94
N SER A 124 -0.59 13.11 3.31
CA SER A 124 0.79 13.24 3.74
C SER A 124 0.89 13.98 5.07
N GLU A 125 0.15 15.08 5.21
CA GLU A 125 0.11 15.88 6.44
C GLU A 125 -0.50 15.09 7.62
N ILE A 126 -1.58 14.33 7.39
CA ILE A 126 -2.24 13.59 8.47
C ILE A 126 -1.45 12.37 8.95
N THR A 127 -0.68 11.75 8.04
CA THR A 127 0.18 10.60 8.35
C THR A 127 1.59 10.99 8.79
N GLY A 128 2.02 12.22 8.49
CA GLY A 128 3.38 12.68 8.73
C GLY A 128 4.42 12.06 7.79
N ARG A 129 4.00 11.48 6.67
CA ARG A 129 4.86 10.89 5.64
C ARG A 129 4.61 11.55 4.29
N GLN A 130 5.65 11.70 3.48
CA GLN A 130 5.50 12.11 2.09
C GLN A 130 4.97 10.91 1.29
N ILE A 131 3.78 11.07 0.72
CA ILE A 131 3.12 10.02 -0.07
C ILE A 131 3.32 10.28 -1.56
N ASP A 132 3.86 9.28 -2.25
CA ASP A 132 4.07 9.33 -3.70
C ASP A 132 3.18 8.26 -4.35
N PRO A 133 2.04 8.66 -4.97
CA PRO A 133 1.16 7.71 -5.65
C PRO A 133 1.71 7.35 -7.02
N ILE A 134 1.74 6.07 -7.34
CA ILE A 134 2.12 5.53 -8.65
C ILE A 134 1.03 4.60 -9.18
N LYS A 135 1.02 4.41 -10.48
CA LYS A 135 0.09 3.50 -11.15
C LYS A 135 0.45 2.05 -10.88
N GLU A 136 -0.53 1.16 -10.97
CA GLU A 136 -0.30 -0.29 -10.92
C GLU A 136 0.59 -0.73 -12.09
N SER A 137 0.33 -0.22 -13.29
CA SER A 137 1.19 -0.50 -14.46
C SER A 137 2.63 -0.04 -14.29
N GLU A 138 2.85 1.08 -13.60
CA GLU A 138 4.18 1.62 -13.32
C GLU A 138 4.90 0.83 -12.22
N TYR A 139 4.16 0.28 -11.27
CA TYR A 139 4.73 -0.55 -10.21
C TYR A 139 5.05 -1.97 -10.67
N LEU A 140 4.22 -2.53 -11.56
CA LEU A 140 4.42 -3.85 -12.17
C LEU A 140 5.31 -3.81 -13.40
N ALA A 141 5.61 -2.60 -13.91
CA ALA A 141 6.66 -2.47 -14.90
C ALA A 141 7.91 -3.14 -14.30
N PRO A 142 8.56 -4.06 -15.04
CA PRO A 142 9.84 -4.58 -14.63
C PRO A 142 10.70 -3.38 -14.22
N GLU A 143 11.43 -3.48 -13.11
CA GLU A 143 12.42 -2.44 -12.77
C GLU A 143 13.16 -2.14 -14.07
N ALA A 144 13.18 -0.86 -14.47
CA ALA A 144 13.73 -0.47 -15.76
C ALA A 144 15.19 -0.95 -15.84
N LEU A 145 15.36 -2.15 -16.41
CA LEU A 145 16.63 -2.85 -16.37
C LEU A 145 17.57 -2.06 -17.24
N SER A 146 18.68 -1.64 -16.65
CA SER A 146 19.69 -0.99 -17.46
C SER A 146 20.20 -2.02 -18.47
N VAL A 147 20.46 -1.59 -19.70
CA VAL A 147 21.18 -2.44 -20.67
C VAL A 147 22.54 -2.93 -20.14
N ASP A 148 23.10 -2.30 -19.11
CA ASP A 148 24.30 -2.77 -18.40
C ASP A 148 24.10 -4.06 -17.60
N GLU A 149 22.90 -4.27 -17.07
CA GLU A 149 22.59 -5.37 -16.16
C GLU A 149 22.33 -6.69 -16.90
N ILE A 150 22.25 -6.63 -18.24
CA ILE A 150 22.01 -7.78 -19.10
C ILE A 150 23.37 -8.38 -19.52
N GLU A 151 23.77 -9.46 -18.85
CA GLU A 151 25.08 -10.12 -19.08
C GLU A 151 25.21 -10.71 -20.50
N GLU A 152 24.10 -11.06 -21.12
CA GLU A 152 24.04 -11.63 -22.47
C GLU A 152 24.30 -10.59 -23.58
N LEU A 153 24.25 -9.29 -23.26
CA LEU A 153 24.64 -8.23 -24.18
C LEU A 153 26.15 -7.96 -24.08
N ASP A 154 26.83 -7.95 -25.22
CA ASP A 154 28.25 -7.60 -25.26
C ASP A 154 28.48 -6.09 -25.05
N GLU A 155 29.70 -5.75 -24.64
CA GLU A 155 30.08 -4.37 -24.32
C GLU A 155 29.90 -3.41 -25.50
N GLU A 156 30.14 -3.89 -26.73
CA GLU A 156 29.98 -3.09 -27.95
C GLU A 156 28.50 -2.69 -28.15
N THR A 157 27.60 -3.66 -28.00
CA THR A 157 26.16 -3.47 -28.14
C THR A 157 25.62 -2.54 -27.06
N ARG A 158 26.07 -2.68 -25.82
CA ARG A 158 25.65 -1.80 -24.71
C ARG A 158 26.04 -0.34 -24.96
N VAL A 159 27.25 -0.11 -25.44
CA VAL A 159 27.71 1.25 -25.81
C VAL A 159 26.90 1.82 -26.97
N GLN A 160 26.59 1.00 -27.98
CA GLN A 160 25.78 1.42 -29.13
C GLN A 160 24.34 1.79 -28.74
N LEU A 161 23.69 0.98 -27.91
CA LEU A 161 22.34 1.23 -27.39
C LEU A 161 22.29 2.54 -26.60
N LYS A 162 23.24 2.73 -25.68
CA LYS A 162 23.34 3.97 -24.90
C LYS A 162 23.62 5.20 -25.76
N ALA A 163 24.52 5.08 -26.73
CA ALA A 163 24.85 6.19 -27.64
C ALA A 163 23.63 6.64 -28.46
N ALA A 164 22.69 5.72 -28.71
CA ALA A 164 21.42 6.01 -29.37
C ALA A 164 20.29 6.46 -28.43
N GLY A 165 20.53 6.49 -27.12
CA GLY A 165 19.57 6.91 -26.10
C GLY A 165 18.73 5.78 -25.51
N PHE A 166 19.06 4.51 -25.80
CA PHE A 166 18.45 3.35 -25.18
C PHE A 166 19.25 2.96 -23.93
N GLU A 167 18.97 3.62 -22.81
CA GLU A 167 19.65 3.34 -21.52
C GLU A 167 18.95 2.21 -20.74
N GLN A 168 17.67 1.97 -21.04
CA GLN A 168 16.85 0.92 -20.43
C GLN A 168 16.49 -0.15 -21.47
N ALA A 169 16.31 -1.38 -21.00
CA ALA A 169 15.93 -2.52 -21.82
C ALA A 169 14.56 -2.31 -22.50
N ASP A 170 13.62 -1.67 -21.80
CA ASP A 170 12.29 -1.32 -22.33
C ASP A 170 12.38 -0.34 -23.50
N ASP A 171 13.27 0.66 -23.44
CA ASP A 171 13.44 1.63 -24.52
C ASP A 171 13.85 0.94 -25.84
N ALA A 172 14.69 -0.09 -25.73
CA ALA A 172 15.16 -0.89 -26.87
C ALA A 172 14.08 -1.85 -27.39
N LEU A 173 13.28 -2.44 -26.51
CA LEU A 173 12.14 -3.28 -26.89
C LEU A 173 11.04 -2.48 -27.61
N ASP A 174 10.68 -1.32 -27.08
CA ASP A 174 9.67 -0.42 -27.65
C ASP A 174 10.08 0.13 -29.01
N ALA A 175 11.37 0.41 -29.20
CA ALA A 175 11.93 0.82 -30.47
C ALA A 175 11.80 -0.27 -31.55
N GLY A 176 11.82 -1.54 -31.13
CA GLY A 176 11.73 -2.71 -32.00
C GLY A 176 12.82 -2.77 -33.07
N LEU A 177 12.68 -3.70 -34.01
CA LEU A 177 13.71 -3.96 -35.02
C LEU A 177 13.99 -2.73 -35.90
N GLU A 178 12.94 -1.99 -36.29
CA GLU A 178 13.09 -0.77 -37.08
C GLU A 178 13.81 0.36 -36.33
N GLY A 179 13.57 0.51 -35.02
CA GLY A 179 14.22 1.54 -34.21
C GLY A 179 15.69 1.22 -33.97
N LEU A 180 16.00 -0.05 -33.71
CA LEU A 180 17.34 -0.56 -33.52
C LEU A 180 18.19 -0.47 -34.81
N MET A 181 17.62 -0.78 -35.98
CA MET A 181 18.34 -0.66 -37.25
C MET A 181 18.70 0.79 -37.64
N ARG A 182 18.19 1.81 -36.93
CA ARG A 182 18.60 3.21 -37.13
C ARG A 182 19.93 3.53 -36.44
N ILE A 183 20.42 2.66 -35.57
CA ILE A 183 21.71 2.83 -34.91
C ILE A 183 22.83 2.55 -35.93
N GLU A 184 23.83 3.44 -35.96
CA GLU A 184 24.96 3.32 -36.86
C GLU A 184 25.80 2.07 -36.51
N GLY A 185 25.90 1.12 -37.45
CA GLY A 185 26.60 -0.15 -37.24
C GLY A 185 25.72 -1.31 -36.76
N MET A 186 24.40 -1.12 -36.72
CA MET A 186 23.43 -2.14 -36.33
C MET A 186 22.76 -2.76 -37.57
N ASP A 187 23.03 -4.04 -37.82
CA ASP A 187 22.36 -4.81 -38.88
C ASP A 187 21.12 -5.54 -38.34
N GLU A 188 20.31 -6.06 -39.27
CA GLU A 188 19.05 -6.75 -38.94
C GLU A 188 19.29 -7.98 -38.05
N GLU A 189 20.39 -8.71 -38.26
CA GLU A 189 20.74 -9.91 -37.50
C GLU A 189 21.13 -9.57 -36.05
N ARG A 190 21.94 -8.52 -35.84
CA ARG A 190 22.27 -8.01 -34.49
C ARG A 190 21.04 -7.44 -33.80
N ALA A 191 20.24 -6.62 -34.49
CA ALA A 191 19.02 -6.05 -33.93
C ALA A 191 18.03 -7.13 -33.45
N GLN A 192 17.82 -8.17 -34.26
CA GLN A 192 16.97 -9.29 -33.87
C GLN A 192 17.54 -10.04 -32.66
N LYS A 193 18.85 -10.30 -32.65
CA LYS A 193 19.51 -10.97 -31.52
C LYS A 193 19.37 -10.19 -30.21
N ILE A 194 19.45 -8.86 -30.27
CA ILE A 194 19.22 -8.00 -29.10
C ILE A 194 17.79 -8.20 -28.60
N LEU A 195 16.79 -8.08 -29.48
CA LEU A 195 15.38 -8.27 -29.08
C LEU A 195 15.11 -9.66 -28.50
N ASP A 196 15.73 -10.71 -29.05
CA ASP A 196 15.58 -12.08 -28.55
C ASP A 196 16.18 -12.21 -27.13
N VAL A 197 17.36 -11.63 -26.90
CA VAL A 197 18.00 -11.58 -25.58
C VAL A 197 17.12 -10.83 -24.58
N LEU A 198 16.66 -9.63 -24.96
CA LEU A 198 15.80 -8.82 -24.10
C LEU A 198 14.52 -9.59 -23.74
N ASN A 199 13.77 -10.10 -24.73
CA ASN A 199 12.53 -10.85 -24.46
C ASN A 199 12.75 -12.08 -23.57
N THR A 200 13.82 -12.85 -23.81
CA THR A 200 14.15 -14.02 -22.99
C THR A 200 14.42 -13.62 -21.54
N TYR A 201 15.12 -12.51 -21.35
CA TYR A 201 15.46 -11.98 -20.03
C TYR A 201 14.22 -11.44 -19.29
N PHE A 202 13.27 -10.81 -19.99
CA PHE A 202 11.99 -10.40 -19.37
C PHE A 202 11.11 -11.60 -18.99
N GLU A 203 11.06 -12.65 -19.82
CA GLU A 203 10.32 -13.88 -19.51
C GLU A 203 10.88 -14.61 -18.27
N THR A 204 12.20 -14.59 -18.07
CA THR A 204 12.83 -15.22 -16.88
C THR A 204 12.56 -14.42 -15.59
N ILE A 205 12.47 -13.09 -15.67
CA ILE A 205 12.13 -12.25 -14.52
C ILE A 205 10.66 -12.46 -14.12
N ASP A 206 9.74 -12.45 -15.09
CA ASP A 206 8.31 -12.69 -14.84
C ASP A 206 8.05 -14.10 -14.27
N THR A 207 8.83 -15.11 -14.67
CA THR A 207 8.70 -16.45 -14.12
C THR A 207 9.34 -16.60 -12.74
N SER A 208 10.39 -15.84 -12.44
CA SER A 208 11.04 -15.82 -11.11
C SER A 208 10.22 -15.08 -10.04
N SER A 209 9.40 -14.10 -10.44
CA SER A 209 8.47 -13.40 -9.54
C SER A 209 7.19 -14.20 -9.24
N LEU A 210 6.95 -15.30 -9.97
CA LEU A 210 5.80 -16.19 -9.83
C LEU A 210 6.07 -17.47 -9.00
N THR A 211 7.27 -17.67 -8.46
CA THR A 211 7.46 -18.71 -7.44
C THR A 211 7.19 -18.10 -6.07
N PRO A 212 6.09 -18.45 -5.38
CA PRO A 212 6.06 -18.26 -3.93
C PRO A 212 7.24 -19.06 -3.40
N GLU A 213 8.12 -18.42 -2.61
CA GLU A 213 9.02 -19.17 -1.73
C GLU A 213 8.15 -20.17 -0.96
N GLU A 214 8.28 -21.46 -1.30
CA GLU A 214 7.69 -22.55 -0.54
C GLU A 214 8.24 -22.45 0.88
N GLU A 215 7.41 -21.95 1.78
CA GLU A 215 7.60 -22.12 3.22
C GLU A 215 7.87 -23.60 3.49
N ALA A 216 9.06 -23.87 4.03
CA ALA A 216 9.48 -25.18 4.47
C ALA A 216 8.38 -25.84 5.33
N PRO A 217 8.10 -27.15 5.16
CA PRO A 217 7.07 -27.81 5.94
C PRO A 217 7.49 -27.85 7.41
N ALA A 218 6.71 -27.20 8.27
CA ALA A 218 6.78 -27.40 9.70
C ALA A 218 6.43 -28.86 10.00
N GLU A 219 7.44 -29.63 10.39
CA GLU A 219 7.29 -31.00 10.87
C GLU A 219 6.31 -31.04 12.05
N ALA A 220 5.25 -31.81 11.86
CA ALA A 220 4.35 -32.23 12.91
C ALA A 220 4.98 -33.41 13.65
N GLU A 221 5.29 -33.25 14.93
CA GLU A 221 5.40 -34.38 15.86
C GLU A 221 4.22 -34.33 16.84
N SER A 222 3.25 -35.20 16.55
CA SER A 222 2.31 -35.74 17.50
C SER A 222 2.93 -36.96 18.17
N GLU A 223 3.06 -36.96 19.50
CA GLU A 223 3.06 -38.20 20.28
C GLU A 223 1.92 -38.15 21.31
N GLU A 224 0.85 -38.88 20.98
CA GLU A 224 -0.05 -39.45 21.97
C GLU A 224 0.69 -40.53 22.76
N SER A 225 0.58 -40.47 24.09
CA SER A 225 0.52 -41.70 24.89
C SER A 225 -0.37 -41.49 26.12
N GLY A 226 -1.63 -41.93 26.01
CA GLY A 226 -2.25 -42.69 27.10
C GLY A 226 -1.76 -44.15 27.00
N PRO A 227 -2.00 -45.04 27.99
CA PRO A 227 -3.28 -45.13 28.70
C PRO A 227 -3.18 -45.51 30.20
N ALA A 228 -4.31 -45.46 30.91
CA ALA A 228 -4.91 -46.61 31.60
C ALA A 228 -5.97 -46.14 32.62
N ALA A 229 -7.18 -46.63 32.43
CA ALA A 229 -8.20 -46.69 33.47
C ALA A 229 -7.87 -47.86 34.41
N ASP A 230 -8.17 -47.69 35.69
CA ASP A 230 -8.69 -48.79 36.53
C ASP A 230 -9.61 -48.18 37.60
N ASP A 231 -10.77 -48.82 37.70
CA ASP A 231 -11.83 -48.63 38.69
C ASP A 231 -11.32 -48.84 40.12
N ASP A 232 -11.87 -48.15 41.13
CA ASP A 232 -12.60 -48.86 42.18
C ASP A 232 -13.37 -47.95 43.18
N GLU A 233 -14.59 -48.41 43.44
CA GLU A 233 -15.39 -48.42 44.67
C GLU A 233 -15.31 -47.31 45.76
N SER A 234 -16.49 -46.69 45.94
CA SER A 234 -17.20 -46.49 47.22
C SER A 234 -16.41 -46.30 48.52
N ASN A 235 -16.67 -45.17 49.20
CA ASN A 235 -17.16 -45.28 50.57
C ASN A 235 -17.97 -44.06 51.04
N GLU A 236 -19.14 -44.38 51.57
CA GLU A 236 -20.07 -43.56 52.32
C GLU A 236 -19.63 -43.53 53.78
N VAL A 237 -19.28 -42.37 54.37
CA VAL A 237 -19.34 -42.22 55.83
C VAL A 237 -19.82 -40.82 56.22
N THR A 238 -20.95 -40.85 56.92
CA THR A 238 -21.64 -39.83 57.70
C THR A 238 -20.84 -39.35 58.93
N ALA A 239 -21.07 -38.10 59.36
CA ALA A 239 -21.32 -37.65 60.75
C ALA A 239 -20.94 -36.17 60.94
N LYS A 240 -21.92 -35.29 61.23
CA LYS A 240 -22.19 -34.62 62.54
C LYS A 240 -21.08 -33.65 62.98
N SER A 241 -21.34 -32.40 63.33
CA SER A 241 -22.46 -31.83 64.11
C SER A 241 -22.59 -30.33 63.87
#